data_AF-A0AAV8Y845-F1
#
_entry.id   AF-A0AAV8Y845-F1
#
_cell.length_a   1.000
_cell.length_b   1.000
_cell.length_c   1.000
_cell.angle_alpha   90.00
_cell.angle_beta   90.00
_cell.angle_gamma   90.00
#
_symmetry.space_group_name_H-M   'P 1'
#
loop_
_entity.id
_entity.type
_entity.pdbx_description
1 polymer ?
#
loop_
_entity_poly.entity_id
_entity_poly.type
_entity_poly.pdbx_seq_one_letter_code
_entity_poly.pdbx_strand_id
1 'polypeptide(L)'
;MKIDRSRVRKSTSEVPLECQQLIERLQQCSRTELLDELSRIHSWTFGKCELLHWAQVLDVFDRILGSAAERSEENKWVLKCDTYDEEDFQLLICILRFTSLLIEHSFSRHLYNSMEHLLVLLESNDMSVVLEVLNLLYMFSKRSNFITRLKPDEKECLLSRLQYLAEYWIIFGSVNLGIFYESLKFPELGWKGEWLWSSRLLQL
;
A
#
# COMPACT_ATOMS: atom_id res chain seq x y z
N MET A 1 6.12 6.50 2.91
CA MET A 1 4.84 7.18 2.95
C MET A 1 5.05 8.66 3.25
N LYS A 2 5.15 9.53 2.28
CA LYS A 2 5.23 10.96 2.47
C LYS A 2 3.85 11.56 2.31
N ILE A 3 3.56 12.60 3.08
CA ILE A 3 2.35 13.40 2.93
C ILE A 3 2.69 14.72 2.23
N ASP A 4 1.99 15.05 1.14
CA ASP A 4 2.16 16.33 0.45
C ASP A 4 1.52 17.48 1.25
N ARG A 5 2.35 18.14 2.06
CA ARG A 5 1.94 19.26 2.92
C ARG A 5 1.63 20.55 2.15
N SER A 6 2.02 20.65 0.87
CA SER A 6 1.78 21.84 0.05
C SER A 6 0.32 22.02 -0.36
N ARG A 7 -0.47 20.94 -0.28
CA ARG A 7 -1.90 20.90 -0.65
C ARG A 7 -2.85 20.97 0.55
N VAL A 8 -2.32 21.28 1.74
CA VAL A 8 -3.04 21.17 3.01
C VAL A 8 -3.86 22.44 3.31
N ARG A 9 -5.18 22.28 3.48
CA ARG A 9 -6.01 23.18 4.31
C ARG A 9 -5.80 22.78 5.78
N LYS A 10 -5.78 23.75 6.71
CA LYS A 10 -5.71 23.48 8.17
C LYS A 10 -6.71 22.37 8.55
N SER A 11 -6.24 21.34 9.25
CA SER A 11 -7.09 20.23 9.72
C SER A 11 -8.27 20.77 10.53
N THR A 12 -9.44 20.18 10.31
CA THR A 12 -10.69 20.59 10.95
C THR A 12 -11.21 19.55 11.94
N SER A 13 -10.48 18.46 12.18
CA SER A 13 -10.93 17.34 13.01
C SER A 13 -10.04 17.13 14.23
N GLU A 14 -10.65 16.93 15.40
CA GLU A 14 -9.95 16.55 16.63
C GLU A 14 -9.48 15.08 16.55
N VAL A 15 -8.30 14.81 17.12
CA VAL A 15 -7.73 13.46 17.20
C VAL A 15 -8.13 12.83 18.53
N PRO A 16 -8.72 11.62 18.54
CA PRO A 16 -8.95 10.90 19.79
C PRO A 16 -7.65 10.71 20.59
N LEU A 17 -7.70 10.85 21.91
CA LEU A 17 -6.50 10.83 22.76
C LEU A 17 -5.65 9.56 22.56
N GLU A 18 -6.28 8.39 22.50
CA GLU A 18 -5.58 7.12 22.29
C GLU A 18 -4.90 7.05 20.91
N CYS A 19 -5.52 7.64 19.89
CA CYS A 19 -4.96 7.73 18.54
C CYS A 19 -3.75 8.68 18.53
N GLN A 20 -3.84 9.81 19.24
CA GLN A 20 -2.71 10.72 19.39
C GLN A 20 -1.53 10.07 20.14
N GLN A 21 -1.80 9.34 21.22
CA GLN A 21 -0.78 8.60 21.97
C GLN A 21 -0.08 7.55 21.11
N LEU A 22 -0.81 6.84 20.25
CA LEU A 22 -0.22 5.89 19.32
C LEU A 22 0.66 6.60 18.28
N ILE A 23 0.18 7.71 17.72
CA ILE A 23 0.95 8.52 16.77
C ILE A 23 2.26 8.99 17.39
N GLU A 24 2.22 9.55 18.60
CA GLU A 24 3.40 10.05 19.32
C GLU A 24 4.39 8.91 19.63
N ARG A 25 3.89 7.74 20.03
CA ARG A 25 4.73 6.57 20.30
C ARG A 25 5.46 6.09 19.04
N LEU A 26 4.72 5.85 17.95
CA LEU A 26 5.30 5.35 16.70
C LEU A 26 6.32 6.31 16.08
N GLN A 27 6.24 7.61 16.38
CA GLN A 27 7.25 8.60 15.95
C GLN A 27 8.58 8.47 16.69
N GLN A 28 8.56 7.97 17.92
CA GLN A 28 9.72 7.91 18.80
C GLN A 28 10.39 6.54 18.83
N CYS A 29 9.71 5.50 18.36
CA CYS A 29 10.24 4.14 18.30
C CYS A 29 11.52 4.04 17.44
N SER A 30 12.49 3.30 17.94
CA SER A 30 13.55 2.69 17.13
C SER A 30 12.95 1.63 16.17
N ARG A 31 13.74 1.09 15.22
CA ARG A 31 13.24 0.09 14.26
C ARG A 31 12.69 -1.17 14.94
N THR A 32 13.39 -1.66 15.96
CA THR A 32 13.01 -2.83 16.78
C THR A 32 11.69 -2.57 17.53
N GLU A 33 11.59 -1.43 18.23
CA GLU A 33 10.37 -1.04 18.95
C GLU A 33 9.20 -0.80 17.99
N LEU A 34 9.48 -0.27 16.80
CA LEU A 34 8.48 -0.03 15.79
C LEU A 34 7.90 -1.35 15.26
N LEU A 35 8.75 -2.35 15.02
CA LEU A 35 8.31 -3.70 14.67
C LEU A 35 7.42 -4.29 15.77
N ASP A 36 7.86 -4.22 17.02
CA ASP A 36 7.13 -4.76 18.17
C ASP A 36 5.76 -4.09 18.35
N GLU A 37 5.67 -2.76 18.25
CA GLU A 37 4.39 -2.05 18.33
C GLU A 37 3.48 -2.35 17.14
N LEU A 38 4.00 -2.31 15.90
CA LEU A 38 3.19 -2.55 14.71
C LEU A 38 2.69 -3.99 14.62
N SER A 39 3.50 -4.97 15.05
CA SER A 39 3.12 -6.39 15.04
C SER A 39 1.94 -6.72 15.96
N ARG A 40 1.63 -5.85 16.93
CA ARG A 40 0.46 -6.01 17.83
C ARG A 40 -0.83 -5.47 17.22
N ILE A 41 -0.73 -4.61 16.19
CA ILE A 41 -1.87 -3.88 15.62
C ILE A 41 -2.43 -4.66 14.42
N HIS A 42 -3.49 -5.43 14.68
CA HIS A 42 -4.17 -6.25 13.66
C HIS A 42 -5.53 -5.68 13.25
N SER A 43 -6.07 -4.73 14.02
CA SER A 43 -7.40 -4.16 13.81
C SER A 43 -7.43 -2.70 14.21
N TRP A 44 -8.35 -1.94 13.60
CA TRP A 44 -8.48 -0.51 13.83
C TRP A 44 -9.59 -0.20 14.85
N THR A 45 -9.24 0.43 15.96
CA THR A 45 -10.16 0.73 17.07
C THR A 45 -10.44 2.22 17.25
N PHE A 46 -9.74 3.11 16.54
CA PHE A 46 -9.75 4.56 16.79
C PHE A 46 -10.82 5.34 16.00
N GLY A 47 -11.78 4.66 15.37
CA GLY A 47 -12.75 5.31 14.48
C GLY A 47 -12.12 5.94 13.24
N LYS A 48 -12.86 6.75 12.48
CA LYS A 48 -12.29 7.40 11.28
C LYS A 48 -11.29 8.50 11.65
N CYS A 49 -10.14 8.55 10.98
CA CYS A 49 -9.10 9.56 11.23
C CYS A 49 -8.71 10.35 9.98
N GLU A 50 -8.16 11.56 10.13
CA GLU A 50 -7.56 12.27 9.00
C GLU A 50 -6.14 11.76 8.73
N LEU A 51 -5.82 11.46 7.47
CA LEU A 51 -4.48 10.95 7.11
C LEU A 51 -3.37 11.96 7.44
N LEU A 52 -3.67 13.26 7.44
CA LEU A 52 -2.72 14.32 7.74
C LEU A 52 -2.14 14.21 9.17
N HIS A 53 -2.91 13.73 10.15
CA HIS A 53 -2.41 13.53 11.52
C HIS A 53 -1.27 12.51 11.60
N TRP A 54 -1.23 11.59 10.64
CA TRP A 54 -0.23 10.53 10.56
C TRP A 54 1.00 10.93 9.77
N ALA A 55 1.09 12.18 9.27
CA ALA A 55 2.15 12.59 8.35
C ALA A 55 3.57 12.29 8.85
N GLN A 56 3.86 12.54 10.14
CA GLN A 56 5.20 12.29 10.68
C GLN A 56 5.52 10.80 10.80
N VAL A 57 4.55 9.97 11.20
CA VAL A 57 4.70 8.50 11.23
C VAL A 57 4.91 7.97 9.82
N LEU A 58 4.12 8.46 8.88
CA LEU A 58 4.24 8.10 7.48
C LEU A 58 5.62 8.50 6.94
N ASP A 59 6.14 9.69 7.27
CA ASP A 59 7.48 10.13 6.85
C ASP A 59 8.59 9.17 7.36
N VAL A 60 8.39 8.51 8.51
CA VAL A 60 9.27 7.41 8.98
C VAL A 60 9.16 6.20 8.07
N PHE A 61 7.94 5.75 7.78
CA PHE A 61 7.69 4.63 6.86
C PHE A 61 8.23 4.91 5.45
N ASP A 62 8.25 6.17 5.02
CA ASP A 62 8.85 6.59 3.75
C ASP A 62 10.30 6.25 3.62
N ARG A 63 11.09 6.58 4.64
CA ARG A 63 12.51 6.27 4.63
C ARG A 63 12.77 4.77 4.60
N ILE A 64 11.95 3.99 5.29
CA ILE A 64 12.07 2.53 5.32
C ILE A 64 11.71 1.91 3.96
N LEU A 65 10.60 2.36 3.36
CA LEU A 65 10.17 1.90 2.04
C LEU A 65 11.11 2.35 0.92
N GLY A 66 11.65 3.57 1.02
CA GLY A 66 12.68 4.07 0.12
C GLY A 66 13.92 3.18 0.14
N SER A 67 14.45 2.88 1.34
CA SER A 67 15.57 1.94 1.48
C SER A 67 15.22 0.53 0.97
N ALA A 68 14.00 0.05 1.21
CA ALA A 68 13.57 -1.26 0.73
C ALA A 68 13.51 -1.34 -0.81
N ALA A 69 13.13 -0.24 -1.45
CA ALA A 69 13.02 -0.08 -2.90
C ALA A 69 14.36 0.22 -3.59
N GLU A 70 15.46 0.41 -2.86
CA GLU A 70 16.80 0.56 -3.45
C GLU A 70 17.28 -0.77 -4.04
N ARG A 71 18.18 -0.70 -5.03
CA ARG A 71 18.87 -1.90 -5.54
C ARG A 71 19.96 -2.33 -4.57
N SER A 72 20.12 -3.64 -4.40
CA SER A 72 21.21 -4.19 -3.58
C SER A 72 22.57 -3.79 -4.14
N GLU A 73 23.52 -3.47 -3.24
CA GLU A 73 24.90 -3.12 -3.60
C GLU A 73 25.64 -4.30 -4.23
N GLU A 74 25.34 -5.52 -3.76
CA GLU A 74 25.95 -6.76 -4.24
C GLU A 74 25.37 -7.21 -5.58
N ASN A 75 24.06 -7.02 -5.77
CA ASN A 75 23.35 -7.40 -6.98
C ASN A 75 22.31 -6.35 -7.39
N LYS A 76 22.64 -5.55 -8.41
CA LYS A 76 21.77 -4.48 -8.93
C LYS A 76 20.44 -4.95 -9.52
N TRP A 77 20.27 -6.25 -9.77
CA TRP A 77 19.02 -6.83 -10.26
C TRP A 77 18.01 -7.12 -9.14
N VAL A 78 18.47 -7.09 -7.90
CA VAL A 78 17.71 -7.48 -6.72
C VAL A 78 17.39 -6.24 -5.89
N LEU A 79 16.20 -6.16 -5.30
CA LEU A 79 15.86 -5.08 -4.37
C LEU A 79 16.53 -5.36 -3.02
N LYS A 80 16.87 -4.31 -2.27
CA LYS A 80 17.47 -4.45 -0.95
C LYS A 80 16.58 -5.28 -0.01
N CYS A 81 15.26 -5.13 -0.12
CA CYS A 81 14.31 -5.90 0.67
C CYS A 81 14.36 -7.41 0.41
N ASP A 82 14.78 -7.86 -0.77
CA ASP A 82 14.91 -9.28 -1.08
C ASP A 82 16.12 -9.94 -0.39
N THR A 83 16.97 -9.12 0.26
CA THR A 83 18.17 -9.54 0.99
C THR A 83 18.13 -9.17 2.47
N TYR A 84 16.97 -8.72 2.97
CA TYR A 84 16.81 -8.40 4.38
C TYR A 84 16.95 -9.63 5.27
N ASP A 85 17.40 -9.39 6.50
CA ASP A 85 17.22 -10.36 7.56
C ASP A 85 15.73 -10.44 7.97
N GLU A 86 15.42 -11.39 8.84
CA GLU A 86 14.04 -11.62 9.28
C GLU A 86 13.44 -10.37 9.94
N GLU A 87 14.22 -9.60 10.69
CA GLU A 87 13.72 -8.46 11.44
C GLU A 87 13.33 -7.30 10.50
N ASP A 88 14.21 -6.93 9.58
CA ASP A 88 13.94 -5.88 8.59
C ASP A 88 12.83 -6.28 7.62
N PHE A 89 12.74 -7.56 7.26
CA PHE A 89 11.64 -8.10 6.45
C PHE A 89 10.30 -7.97 7.18
N GLN A 90 10.21 -8.43 8.43
CA GLN A 90 8.97 -8.33 9.21
C GLN A 90 8.55 -6.88 9.44
N LEU A 91 9.52 -5.97 9.64
CA LEU A 91 9.22 -4.54 9.78
C LEU A 91 8.60 -3.96 8.50
N LEU A 92 9.15 -4.31 7.34
CA LEU A 92 8.58 -3.90 6.04
C LEU A 92 7.13 -4.39 5.87
N ILE A 93 6.89 -5.67 6.17
CA ILE A 93 5.55 -6.27 6.09
C ILE A 93 4.57 -5.58 7.06
N CYS A 94 4.99 -5.35 8.31
CA CYS A 94 4.16 -4.66 9.31
C CYS A 94 3.83 -3.23 8.90
N ILE A 95 4.77 -2.50 8.29
CA ILE A 95 4.55 -1.14 7.77
C ILE A 95 3.52 -1.14 6.64
N LEU A 96 3.62 -2.06 5.67
CA LEU A 96 2.68 -2.15 4.55
C LEU A 96 1.27 -2.52 5.04
N ARG A 97 1.16 -3.48 5.98
CA ARG A 97 -0.10 -3.88 6.63
C ARG A 97 -0.74 -2.73 7.39
N PHE A 98 0.04 -2.08 8.26
CA PHE A 98 -0.46 -0.95 9.03
C PHE A 98 -0.90 0.20 8.13
N THR A 99 -0.14 0.50 7.08
CA THR A 99 -0.53 1.54 6.11
C THR A 99 -1.84 1.17 5.42
N SER A 100 -2.05 -0.09 5.05
CA SER A 100 -3.32 -0.55 4.46
C SER A 100 -4.50 -0.33 5.41
N LEU A 101 -4.33 -0.70 6.68
CA LEU A 101 -5.32 -0.50 7.74
C LEU A 101 -5.63 0.99 7.95
N LEU A 102 -4.60 1.83 8.02
CA LEU A 102 -4.74 3.28 8.16
C LEU A 102 -5.49 3.89 6.96
N ILE A 103 -5.15 3.48 5.73
CA ILE A 103 -5.82 3.95 4.51
C ILE A 103 -7.29 3.55 4.50
N GLU A 104 -7.62 2.35 4.96
CA GLU A 104 -8.99 1.87 5.06
C GLU A 104 -9.85 2.75 5.99
N HIS A 105 -9.29 3.17 7.12
CA HIS A 105 -10.00 3.91 8.17
C HIS A 105 -9.77 5.43 8.16
N SER A 106 -9.10 5.96 7.14
CA SER A 106 -8.80 7.40 7.06
C SER A 106 -9.74 8.20 6.15
N PHE A 107 -9.52 9.50 6.03
CA PHE A 107 -9.97 10.36 4.94
C PHE A 107 -8.83 11.30 4.52
N SER A 108 -9.04 12.17 3.52
CA SER A 108 -7.98 13.01 2.92
C SER A 108 -6.82 12.19 2.31
N ARG A 109 -7.10 10.99 1.80
CA ARG A 109 -6.11 10.05 1.22
C ARG A 109 -5.31 10.58 0.03
N HIS A 110 -5.82 11.59 -0.66
CA HIS A 110 -5.13 12.25 -1.78
C HIS A 110 -3.81 12.91 -1.37
N LEU A 111 -3.55 13.07 -0.06
CA LEU A 111 -2.31 13.61 0.45
C LEU A 111 -1.15 12.60 0.44
N TYR A 112 -1.44 11.30 0.27
CA TYR A 112 -0.40 10.27 0.16
C TYR A 112 0.46 10.47 -1.08
N ASN A 113 1.79 10.46 -0.91
CA ASN A 113 2.75 10.78 -1.96
C ASN A 113 4.00 9.88 -1.92
N SER A 114 3.81 8.55 -1.79
CA SER A 114 4.88 7.54 -1.92
C SER A 114 4.51 6.43 -2.88
N MET A 115 3.83 6.79 -3.96
CA MET A 115 3.47 5.81 -4.98
C MET A 115 4.73 5.22 -5.63
N GLU A 116 5.79 6.02 -5.81
CA GLU A 116 7.08 5.59 -6.37
C GLU A 116 7.68 4.37 -5.69
N HIS A 117 7.70 4.32 -4.35
CA HIS A 117 8.24 3.16 -3.62
C HIS A 117 7.37 1.92 -3.81
N LEU A 118 6.04 2.07 -3.81
CA LEU A 118 5.13 0.94 -4.04
C LEU A 118 5.31 0.33 -5.43
N LEU A 119 5.48 1.17 -6.46
CA LEU A 119 5.70 0.71 -7.83
C LEU A 119 6.98 -0.13 -7.95
N VAL A 120 8.05 0.28 -7.28
CA VAL A 120 9.32 -0.47 -7.28
C VAL A 120 9.19 -1.76 -6.48
N LEU A 121 8.53 -1.75 -5.32
CA LEU A 121 8.36 -2.94 -4.48
C LEU A 121 7.48 -4.03 -5.13
N LEU A 122 6.66 -3.71 -6.14
CA LEU A 122 5.99 -4.71 -6.98
C LEU A 122 6.97 -5.58 -7.79
N GLU A 123 8.24 -5.17 -7.89
CA GLU A 123 9.32 -5.93 -8.54
C GLU A 123 10.10 -6.83 -7.57
N SER A 124 9.71 -6.90 -6.29
CA SER A 124 10.35 -7.78 -5.31
C SER A 124 10.25 -9.25 -5.71
N ASN A 125 11.29 -10.01 -5.38
CA ASN A 125 11.30 -11.46 -5.56
C ASN A 125 10.46 -12.18 -4.49
N ASP A 126 10.18 -11.51 -3.37
CA ASP A 126 9.35 -12.05 -2.30
C ASP A 126 7.86 -11.73 -2.53
N MET A 127 7.07 -12.77 -2.75
CA MET A 127 5.64 -12.63 -3.02
C MET A 127 4.85 -12.06 -1.85
N SER A 128 5.31 -12.19 -0.61
CA SER A 128 4.68 -11.58 0.56
C SER A 128 4.77 -10.06 0.49
N VAL A 129 5.91 -9.51 0.08
CA VAL A 129 6.06 -8.06 -0.14
C VAL A 129 5.11 -7.59 -1.23
N VAL A 130 5.10 -8.29 -2.38
CA VAL A 130 4.20 -7.97 -3.51
C VAL A 130 2.74 -8.00 -3.09
N LEU A 131 2.31 -9.01 -2.33
CA LEU A 131 0.93 -9.14 -1.84
C LEU A 131 0.52 -7.99 -0.91
N GLU A 132 1.38 -7.57 0.01
CA GLU A 132 1.06 -6.46 0.92
C GLU A 132 1.01 -5.12 0.18
N VAL A 133 1.86 -4.92 -0.82
CA VAL A 133 1.78 -3.74 -1.71
C VAL A 133 0.47 -3.76 -2.50
N LEU A 134 0.08 -4.90 -3.07
CA LEU A 134 -1.19 -5.05 -3.79
C LEU A 134 -2.40 -4.81 -2.89
N ASN A 135 -2.37 -5.30 -1.64
CA ASN A 135 -3.42 -5.05 -0.66
C ASN A 135 -3.58 -3.55 -0.37
N LEU A 136 -2.45 -2.84 -0.20
CA LEU A 136 -2.47 -1.39 -0.02
C LEU A 136 -3.06 -0.65 -1.23
N LEU A 137 -2.63 -1.03 -2.44
CA LEU A 137 -3.16 -0.48 -3.69
C LEU A 137 -4.66 -0.76 -3.85
N TYR A 138 -5.10 -1.95 -3.46
CA TYR A 138 -6.50 -2.32 -3.41
C TYR A 138 -7.27 -1.42 -2.43
N MET A 139 -6.75 -1.15 -1.24
CA MET A 139 -7.40 -0.24 -0.28
C MET A 139 -7.51 1.18 -0.83
N PHE A 140 -6.49 1.67 -1.55
CA PHE A 140 -6.59 2.95 -2.25
C PHE A 140 -7.70 2.95 -3.30
N SER A 141 -7.81 1.90 -4.12
CA SER A 141 -8.87 1.76 -5.13
C SER A 141 -10.27 1.68 -4.50
N LYS A 142 -10.44 0.83 -3.48
CA LYS A 142 -11.70 0.59 -2.78
C LYS A 142 -12.21 1.83 -2.04
N ARG A 143 -11.32 2.60 -1.42
CA ARG A 143 -11.68 3.71 -0.52
C ARG A 143 -11.49 5.08 -1.16
N SER A 144 -10.83 5.23 -2.30
CA SER A 144 -10.60 6.53 -2.92
C SER A 144 -10.45 6.48 -4.43
N ASN A 145 -10.68 7.64 -5.05
CA ASN A 145 -10.26 7.91 -6.42
C ASN A 145 -8.75 8.22 -6.51
N PHE A 146 -7.92 7.60 -5.65
CA PHE A 146 -6.48 7.86 -5.60
C PHE A 146 -5.80 7.35 -6.86
N ILE A 147 -6.05 6.08 -7.22
CA ILE A 147 -5.45 5.44 -8.39
C ILE A 147 -5.85 6.14 -9.69
N THR A 148 -7.09 6.61 -9.80
CA THR A 148 -7.56 7.32 -10.99
C THR A 148 -6.94 8.72 -11.15
N ARG A 149 -6.36 9.27 -10.09
CA ARG A 149 -5.71 10.60 -10.04
C ARG A 149 -4.18 10.54 -10.04
N LEU A 150 -3.59 9.35 -10.16
CA LEU A 150 -2.14 9.20 -10.33
C LEU A 150 -1.66 9.97 -11.55
N LYS A 151 -0.37 10.37 -11.53
CA LYS A 151 0.26 10.96 -12.72
C LYS A 151 0.22 9.93 -13.86
N PRO A 152 0.16 10.37 -15.13
CA PRO A 152 0.12 9.46 -16.27
C PRO A 152 1.21 8.39 -16.23
N ASP A 153 2.46 8.79 -15.97
CA ASP A 153 3.62 7.88 -15.92
C ASP A 153 3.50 6.85 -14.78
N GLU A 154 3.10 7.28 -13.58
CA GLU A 154 2.89 6.39 -12.42
C GLU A 154 1.75 5.40 -12.69
N LYS A 155 0.68 5.86 -13.36
CA LYS A 155 -0.48 5.04 -13.74
C LYS A 155 -0.11 4.01 -14.80
N GLU A 156 0.64 4.40 -15.84
CA GLU A 156 1.11 3.50 -16.89
C GLU A 156 2.03 2.43 -16.30
N CYS A 157 2.99 2.82 -15.47
CA CYS A 157 3.88 1.91 -14.77
C CYS A 157 3.10 0.91 -13.90
N LEU A 158 2.14 1.40 -13.10
CA LEU A 158 1.27 0.54 -12.30
C LEU A 158 0.53 -0.50 -13.15
N LEU A 159 -0.15 -0.04 -14.20
CA LEU A 159 -0.96 -0.92 -15.04
C LEU A 159 -0.10 -1.96 -15.76
N SER A 160 1.08 -1.57 -16.23
CA SER A 160 2.05 -2.49 -16.82
C SER A 160 2.48 -3.57 -15.83
N ARG A 161 2.88 -3.19 -14.61
CA ARG A 161 3.29 -4.12 -13.55
C ARG A 161 2.15 -5.08 -13.16
N LEU A 162 0.95 -4.56 -12.98
CA LEU A 162 -0.23 -5.38 -12.67
C LEU A 162 -0.60 -6.33 -13.80
N GLN A 163 -0.45 -5.92 -15.06
CA GLN A 163 -0.68 -6.79 -16.20
C GLN A 163 0.29 -7.97 -16.19
N TYR A 164 1.59 -7.72 -15.99
CA TYR A 164 2.56 -8.81 -15.88
C TYR A 164 2.20 -9.76 -14.73
N LEU A 165 1.94 -9.23 -13.53
CA LEU A 165 1.54 -10.06 -12.38
C LEU A 165 0.28 -10.89 -12.67
N ALA A 166 -0.73 -10.30 -13.31
CA ALA A 166 -1.95 -11.00 -13.69
C ALA A 166 -1.70 -12.11 -14.72
N GLU A 167 -0.91 -11.84 -15.76
CA GLU A 167 -0.54 -12.85 -16.77
C GLU A 167 0.17 -14.04 -16.12
N TYR A 168 1.12 -13.79 -15.22
CA TYR A 168 1.83 -14.87 -14.51
C TYR A 168 0.92 -15.61 -13.52
N TRP A 169 0.00 -14.95 -12.82
CA TRP A 169 -0.86 -15.60 -11.81
C TRP A 169 -2.07 -16.32 -12.40
N ILE A 170 -2.56 -15.91 -13.58
CA ILE A 170 -3.58 -16.63 -14.33
C ILE A 170 -3.04 -18.01 -14.72
N ILE A 171 -1.74 -18.12 -15.04
CA ILE A 171 -1.07 -19.41 -15.29
C ILE A 171 -1.09 -20.31 -14.04
N PHE A 172 -1.10 -19.73 -12.83
CA PHE A 172 -1.21 -20.46 -11.55
C PHE A 172 -2.64 -20.55 -10.98
N GLY A 173 -3.66 -20.10 -11.71
CA GLY A 173 -5.08 -20.32 -11.38
C GLY A 173 -5.72 -19.37 -10.36
N SER A 174 -5.12 -18.20 -10.05
CA SER A 174 -5.68 -17.26 -9.06
C SER A 174 -6.51 -16.15 -9.73
N VAL A 175 -7.84 -16.24 -9.65
CA VAL A 175 -8.81 -15.38 -10.37
C VAL A 175 -8.89 -13.94 -9.82
N ASN A 176 -8.51 -13.72 -8.56
CA ASN A 176 -8.75 -12.45 -7.86
C ASN A 176 -7.92 -11.26 -8.40
N LEU A 177 -6.71 -11.49 -8.93
CA LEU A 177 -5.90 -10.40 -9.47
C LEU A 177 -6.37 -9.91 -10.84
N GLY A 178 -6.86 -10.82 -11.69
CA GLY A 178 -7.44 -10.46 -12.98
C GLY A 178 -8.65 -9.54 -12.82
N ILE A 179 -9.49 -9.83 -11.83
CA ILE A 179 -10.65 -8.99 -11.47
C ILE A 179 -10.19 -7.60 -10.99
N PHE A 180 -9.13 -7.51 -10.19
CA PHE A 180 -8.57 -6.24 -9.76
C PHE A 180 -8.00 -5.43 -10.93
N TYR A 181 -7.24 -6.05 -11.84
CA TYR A 181 -6.71 -5.40 -13.03
C TYR A 181 -7.81 -4.80 -13.91
N GLU A 182 -8.85 -5.57 -14.22
CA GLU A 182 -10.00 -5.11 -15.01
C GLU A 182 -10.70 -3.90 -14.36
N SER A 183 -10.79 -3.89 -13.03
CA SER A 183 -11.38 -2.77 -12.31
C SER A 183 -10.59 -1.47 -12.39
N LEU A 184 -9.27 -1.55 -12.57
CA LEU A 184 -8.41 -0.38 -12.75
C LEU A 184 -8.41 0.14 -14.18
N LYS A 185 -8.60 -0.75 -15.15
CA LYS A 185 -8.65 -0.41 -16.57
C LYS A 185 -9.97 0.26 -16.97
N PHE A 186 -11.08 -0.10 -16.32
CA PHE A 186 -12.42 0.40 -16.62
C PHE A 186 -13.15 0.97 -15.39
N PRO A 187 -12.70 2.11 -14.83
CA PRO A 187 -13.28 2.69 -13.63
C PRO A 187 -14.74 3.19 -13.81
N GLU A 188 -15.18 3.44 -15.05
CA GLU A 188 -16.52 3.96 -15.35
C GLU A 188 -17.64 2.91 -15.23
N LEU A 189 -17.28 1.62 -15.18
CA LEU A 189 -18.26 0.54 -15.13
C LEU A 189 -18.87 0.31 -13.74
N GLY A 190 -18.40 1.01 -12.70
CA GLY A 190 -19.00 1.03 -11.36
C GLY A 190 -19.07 -0.35 -10.69
N TRP A 191 -18.29 -0.58 -9.65
CA TRP A 191 -18.36 -1.82 -8.86
C TRP A 191 -19.77 -2.06 -8.30
N LYS A 192 -20.54 -2.94 -8.93
CA LYS A 192 -21.59 -3.73 -8.29
C LYS A 192 -21.03 -5.13 -8.12
N GLY A 193 -20.74 -5.53 -6.88
CA GLY A 193 -20.04 -6.76 -6.51
C GLY A 193 -20.81 -8.06 -6.81
N GLU A 194 -21.36 -8.22 -8.00
CA GLU A 194 -22.18 -9.37 -8.43
C GLU A 194 -21.66 -10.02 -9.72
N TRP A 195 -20.35 -9.93 -10.02
CA TRP A 195 -19.75 -10.77 -11.05
C TRP A 195 -18.99 -11.92 -10.39
N LEU A 196 -19.75 -12.83 -9.80
CA LEU A 196 -19.28 -14.15 -9.43
C LEU A 196 -20.13 -15.18 -10.18
N TRP A 197 -19.44 -16.02 -10.96
CA TRP A 197 -19.92 -17.24 -11.61
C TRP A 197 -20.81 -17.08 -12.85
N SER A 198 -20.18 -17.03 -14.04
CA SER A 198 -20.72 -17.85 -15.14
C SER A 198 -19.63 -18.45 -16.00
N SER A 199 -19.59 -19.78 -15.99
CA SER A 199 -18.73 -20.67 -16.75
C SER A 199 -19.00 -20.58 -18.26
N ARG A 200 -18.67 -19.46 -18.91
CA ARG A 200 -18.95 -19.25 -20.35
C ARG A 200 -17.77 -18.77 -21.20
N LEU A 201 -16.55 -19.15 -20.85
CA LEU A 201 -15.36 -19.01 -21.72
C LEU A 201 -14.64 -20.35 -21.94
N LEU A 202 -15.41 -21.41 -22.16
CA LEU A 202 -14.93 -22.70 -22.70
C LEU A 202 -15.69 -23.11 -23.97
N GLN A 203 -16.22 -22.14 -24.72
CA GLN A 203 -16.68 -22.35 -26.09
C GLN A 203 -16.35 -21.11 -26.91
N LEU A 204 -15.14 -21.08 -27.46
CA LEU A 204 -14.80 -20.77 -28.85
C LEU A 204 -13.33 -21.11 -29.08
#